data_AF-A0A484N143-F1
#
_entry.id   AF-A0A484N143-F1
#
_cell.length_a   1.000
_cell.length_b   1.000
_cell.length_c   1.000
_cell.angle_alpha   90.00
_cell.angle_beta   90.00
_cell.angle_gamma   90.00
#
_symmetry.space_group_name_H-M   'P 1'
#
loop_
_entity.id
_entity.type
_entity.pdbx_description
1 polymer ?
#
loop_
_entity_poly.entity_id
_entity_poly.type
_entity_poly.pdbx_seq_one_letter_code
_entity_poly.pdbx_strand_id
1 'polypeptide(L)'
;MNVIQGKNVTLSDITITAPGDSENTDGIHIGRSTGVSILGATIKTGDDCVSLGDGSKQVNIENVKCGPGHGISIGSLGKYKDEQPVEGVTVKHCTLTGTTNGVRIKTWPASPEGIASSMHFEDVTMENVSNPILIDQEYCPWNQCTAGVPSKVKISDVSFKNIKGTSATKVAVKLACSKGVPCEKVEVGDINLEYHGTNGTAISECSNIKPTLSGKQSPAVCDGAGGGGAAAPAKAAAA
;
A
#
# COMPACT_ATOMS: atom_id res chain seq x y z
N MET A 1 -8.27 -15.96 -4.40
CA MET A 1 -9.72 -15.85 -4.76
C MET A 1 -9.91 -14.59 -5.59
N ASN A 2 -10.66 -14.63 -6.69
CA ASN A 2 -10.86 -13.46 -7.56
C ASN A 2 -12.32 -12.99 -7.54
N VAL A 3 -12.56 -11.73 -7.18
CA VAL A 3 -13.85 -11.05 -7.27
C VAL A 3 -13.76 -10.05 -8.42
N ILE A 4 -14.21 -10.48 -9.61
CA ILE A 4 -14.12 -9.69 -10.84
C ILE A 4 -15.52 -9.38 -11.35
N GLN A 5 -15.79 -8.11 -11.69
CA GLN A 5 -17.11 -7.68 -12.16
C GLN A 5 -18.26 -8.00 -11.17
N GLY A 6 -17.92 -8.04 -9.88
CA GLY A 6 -18.87 -8.26 -8.80
C GLY A 6 -19.62 -6.99 -8.42
N LYS A 7 -20.87 -7.14 -7.99
CA LYS A 7 -21.68 -6.06 -7.44
C LYS A 7 -22.30 -6.51 -6.12
N ASN A 8 -22.10 -5.75 -5.05
CA ASN A 8 -22.65 -6.02 -3.72
C ASN A 8 -22.28 -7.43 -3.20
N VAL A 9 -20.98 -7.73 -3.18
CA VAL A 9 -20.45 -9.03 -2.75
C VAL A 9 -19.94 -8.93 -1.32
N THR A 10 -20.38 -9.83 -0.45
CA THR A 10 -19.86 -9.94 0.92
C THR A 10 -19.15 -11.28 1.11
N LEU A 11 -17.90 -11.23 1.55
CA LEU A 11 -17.08 -12.36 1.95
C LEU A 11 -16.87 -12.27 3.46
N SER A 12 -17.45 -13.20 4.22
CA SER A 12 -17.41 -13.19 5.68
C SER A 12 -16.75 -14.43 6.23
N ASP A 13 -15.89 -14.25 7.24
CA ASP A 13 -15.27 -15.31 8.05
C ASP A 13 -14.52 -16.37 7.23
N ILE A 14 -13.98 -15.97 6.08
CA ILE A 14 -13.24 -16.86 5.20
C ILE A 14 -11.81 -17.08 5.70
N THR A 15 -11.32 -18.30 5.58
CA THR A 15 -9.92 -18.65 5.83
C THR A 15 -9.25 -19.05 4.52
N ILE A 16 -8.13 -18.41 4.19
CA ILE A 16 -7.29 -18.73 3.04
C ILE A 16 -5.88 -19.03 3.54
N THR A 17 -5.29 -20.13 3.09
CA THR A 17 -3.96 -20.55 3.53
C THR A 17 -3.16 -21.11 2.36
N ALA A 18 -1.96 -20.57 2.19
CA ALA A 18 -0.89 -21.06 1.35
C ALA A 18 0.46 -20.85 2.08
N PRO A 19 1.53 -21.56 1.71
CA PRO A 19 2.86 -21.31 2.23
C PRO A 19 3.32 -19.86 1.99
N GLY A 20 4.07 -19.30 2.93
CA GLY A 20 4.53 -17.90 2.85
C GLY A 20 5.59 -17.63 1.77
N ASP A 21 6.20 -18.68 1.23
CA ASP A 21 7.14 -18.68 0.11
C ASP A 21 6.47 -19.05 -1.22
N SER A 22 5.15 -19.24 -1.25
CA SER A 22 4.40 -19.57 -2.46
C SER A 22 4.10 -18.31 -3.28
N GLU A 23 4.92 -18.05 -4.29
CA GLU A 23 4.76 -16.90 -5.18
C GLU A 23 3.36 -16.80 -5.79
N ASN A 24 2.85 -15.58 -5.94
CA ASN A 24 1.59 -15.23 -6.61
C ASN A 24 0.32 -15.92 -6.06
N THR A 25 0.34 -16.28 -4.78
CA THR A 25 -0.83 -16.83 -4.08
C THR A 25 -1.67 -15.75 -3.43
N ASP A 26 -2.15 -14.76 -4.20
CA ASP A 26 -3.03 -13.71 -3.69
C ASP A 26 -4.24 -14.31 -2.94
N GLY A 27 -4.51 -13.78 -1.75
CA GLY A 27 -5.64 -14.19 -0.93
C GLY A 27 -6.95 -13.83 -1.62
N ILE A 28 -7.26 -12.54 -1.70
CA ILE A 28 -8.46 -12.03 -2.39
C ILE A 28 -8.05 -10.89 -3.33
N HIS A 29 -8.20 -11.11 -4.62
CA HIS A 29 -8.04 -10.09 -5.63
C HIS A 29 -9.40 -9.53 -6.06
N ILE A 30 -9.58 -8.22 -6.01
CA ILE A 30 -10.79 -7.51 -6.44
C ILE A 30 -10.46 -6.70 -7.68
N GLY A 31 -11.30 -6.78 -8.72
CA GLY A 31 -11.15 -5.96 -9.91
C GLY A 31 -12.49 -5.64 -10.55
N ARG A 32 -12.64 -4.43 -11.10
CA ARG A 32 -13.84 -3.95 -11.81
C ARG A 32 -15.15 -4.25 -11.07
N SER A 33 -15.13 -4.14 -9.74
CA SER A 33 -16.23 -4.53 -8.86
C SER A 33 -16.71 -3.35 -8.03
N THR A 34 -17.97 -3.36 -7.61
CA THR A 34 -18.53 -2.29 -6.77
C THR A 34 -19.28 -2.84 -5.56
N GLY A 35 -19.03 -2.28 -4.38
CA GLY A 35 -19.72 -2.69 -3.15
C GLY A 35 -19.23 -4.05 -2.66
N VAL A 36 -17.91 -4.24 -2.56
CA VAL A 36 -17.33 -5.49 -2.04
C VAL A 36 -17.01 -5.30 -0.57
N SER A 37 -17.39 -6.25 0.28
CA SER A 37 -17.05 -6.26 1.70
C SER A 37 -16.33 -7.56 2.07
N ILE A 38 -15.15 -7.46 2.69
CA ILE A 38 -14.40 -8.57 3.26
C ILE A 38 -14.40 -8.38 4.76
N LEU A 39 -15.05 -9.28 5.49
CA LEU A 39 -15.32 -9.15 6.92
C LEU A 39 -14.75 -10.36 7.68
N GLY A 40 -13.91 -10.15 8.67
CA GLY A 40 -13.47 -11.22 9.58
C GLY A 40 -12.54 -12.27 8.95
N ALA A 41 -11.99 -12.00 7.77
CA ALA A 41 -11.17 -12.98 7.05
C ALA A 41 -9.83 -13.25 7.75
N THR A 42 -9.33 -14.49 7.65
CA THR A 42 -7.96 -14.86 8.02
C THR A 42 -7.21 -15.36 6.79
N ILE A 43 -6.16 -14.64 6.40
CA ILE A 43 -5.45 -14.87 5.14
C ILE A 43 -3.96 -15.05 5.43
N LYS A 44 -3.42 -16.19 4.98
CA LYS A 44 -2.00 -16.52 5.05
C LYS A 44 -1.54 -16.96 3.67
N THR A 45 -0.64 -16.21 3.05
CA THR A 45 -0.27 -16.39 1.63
C THR A 45 1.20 -16.05 1.41
N GLY A 46 1.71 -16.34 0.21
CA GLY A 46 3.03 -15.86 -0.25
C GLY A 46 2.98 -14.55 -1.04
N ASP A 47 1.78 -14.03 -1.34
CA ASP A 47 1.59 -12.73 -2.01
C ASP A 47 0.56 -11.86 -1.26
N ASP A 48 -0.06 -10.88 -1.92
CA ASP A 48 -1.01 -9.93 -1.33
C ASP A 48 -2.17 -10.67 -0.62
N CYS A 49 -2.45 -10.30 0.63
CA CYS A 49 -3.61 -10.84 1.34
C CYS A 49 -4.91 -10.39 0.67
N VAL A 50 -4.97 -9.08 0.37
CA VAL A 50 -6.01 -8.49 -0.44
C VAL A 50 -5.36 -7.54 -1.44
N SER A 51 -5.69 -7.70 -2.72
CA SER A 51 -5.22 -6.83 -3.81
C SER A 51 -6.39 -6.22 -4.57
N LEU A 52 -6.30 -4.95 -4.95
CA LEU A 52 -7.32 -4.24 -5.73
C LEU A 52 -6.75 -3.82 -7.09
N GLY A 53 -7.37 -4.27 -8.16
CA GLY A 53 -7.13 -3.81 -9.53
C GLY A 53 -8.07 -2.67 -9.95
N ASP A 54 -7.94 -2.27 -11.21
CA ASP A 54 -8.71 -1.20 -11.85
C ASP A 54 -10.23 -1.38 -11.67
N GLY A 55 -10.97 -0.26 -11.58
CA GLY A 55 -12.43 -0.25 -11.50
C GLY A 55 -13.03 -0.79 -10.20
N SER A 56 -12.21 -1.01 -9.16
CA SER A 56 -12.68 -1.39 -7.84
C SER A 56 -13.25 -0.19 -7.10
N LYS A 57 -14.54 -0.22 -6.75
CA LYS A 57 -15.24 0.88 -6.09
C LYS A 57 -15.99 0.45 -4.84
N GLN A 58 -16.05 1.31 -3.82
CA GLN A 58 -16.79 1.05 -2.59
C GLN A 58 -16.42 -0.31 -1.98
N VAL A 59 -15.14 -0.48 -1.64
CA VAL A 59 -14.59 -1.70 -1.05
C VAL A 59 -14.37 -1.49 0.45
N ASN A 60 -14.96 -2.36 1.26
CA ASN A 60 -14.75 -2.40 2.72
C ASN A 60 -13.95 -3.65 3.10
N ILE A 61 -12.86 -3.49 3.84
CA ILE A 61 -12.02 -4.57 4.36
C ILE A 61 -11.95 -4.36 5.87
N GLU A 62 -12.60 -5.23 6.64
CA GLU A 62 -12.77 -5.01 8.06
C GLU A 62 -12.52 -6.28 8.88
N ASN A 63 -11.85 -6.13 10.03
CA ASN A 63 -11.54 -7.23 10.95
C ASN A 63 -10.73 -8.35 10.30
N VAL A 64 -9.88 -8.03 9.32
CA VAL A 64 -9.05 -9.01 8.59
C VAL A 64 -7.73 -9.24 9.31
N LYS A 65 -7.36 -10.52 9.46
CA LYS A 65 -6.04 -10.97 9.90
C LYS A 65 -5.24 -11.44 8.69
N CYS A 66 -4.13 -10.79 8.42
CA CYS A 66 -3.30 -11.03 7.24
C CYS A 66 -1.87 -11.35 7.68
N GLY A 67 -1.30 -12.46 7.22
CA GLY A 67 0.09 -12.76 7.55
C GLY A 67 0.44 -14.24 7.68
N PRO A 68 1.50 -14.73 7.01
CA PRO A 68 2.44 -13.99 6.13
C PRO A 68 1.81 -13.56 4.79
N GLY A 69 2.57 -12.79 3.98
CA GLY A 69 2.17 -12.31 2.65
C GLY A 69 2.67 -10.91 2.31
N HIS A 70 2.10 -10.26 1.31
CA HIS A 70 2.48 -8.91 0.86
C HIS A 70 1.62 -7.77 1.42
N GLY A 71 0.65 -8.07 2.28
CA GLY A 71 -0.21 -7.08 2.94
C GLY A 71 -1.51 -6.80 2.19
N ILE A 72 -2.08 -5.61 2.41
CA ILE A 72 -3.29 -5.13 1.73
C ILE A 72 -2.87 -4.05 0.72
N SER A 73 -3.05 -4.35 -0.56
CA SER A 73 -2.47 -3.57 -1.66
C SER A 73 -3.52 -3.01 -2.62
N ILE A 74 -3.50 -1.70 -2.81
CA ILE A 74 -4.22 -1.03 -3.88
C ILE A 74 -3.30 -0.93 -5.09
N GLY A 75 -3.71 -1.55 -6.19
CA GLY A 75 -2.94 -1.67 -7.41
C GLY A 75 -2.30 -3.05 -7.61
N SER A 76 -1.40 -3.20 -8.58
CA SER A 76 -0.76 -2.09 -9.30
C SER A 76 -1.69 -1.38 -10.29
N LEU A 77 -1.67 -0.05 -10.28
CA LEU A 77 -2.46 0.80 -11.20
C LEU A 77 -1.56 1.52 -12.21
N GLY A 78 -2.12 1.88 -13.35
CA GLY A 78 -1.44 2.62 -14.41
C GLY A 78 -0.59 1.76 -15.34
N LYS A 79 -0.79 0.42 -15.36
CA LYS A 79 -0.07 -0.47 -16.28
C LYS A 79 -0.72 -0.47 -17.66
N TYR A 80 -2.05 -0.47 -17.70
CA TYR A 80 -2.84 -0.60 -18.91
C TYR A 80 -3.48 0.75 -19.28
N LYS A 81 -3.79 0.90 -20.57
CA LYS A 81 -4.63 2.00 -21.04
C LYS A 81 -6.07 1.77 -20.57
N ASP A 82 -6.79 2.86 -20.37
CA ASP A 82 -8.23 2.86 -20.07
C ASP A 82 -8.62 2.13 -18.77
N GLU A 83 -7.67 2.01 -17.82
CA GLU A 83 -7.96 1.52 -16.47
C GLU A 83 -9.04 2.39 -15.81
N GLN A 84 -10.03 1.71 -15.23
CA GLN A 84 -11.11 2.40 -14.53
C GLN A 84 -10.66 2.89 -13.15
N PRO A 85 -11.25 3.99 -12.62
CA PRO A 85 -10.88 4.51 -11.31
C PRO A 85 -11.04 3.49 -10.18
N VAL A 86 -10.11 3.54 -9.21
CA VAL A 86 -10.25 2.87 -7.91
C VAL A 86 -10.67 3.91 -6.88
N GLU A 87 -11.86 3.75 -6.31
CA GLU A 87 -12.51 4.82 -5.53
C GLU A 87 -13.25 4.27 -4.31
N GLY A 88 -13.10 4.89 -3.14
CA GLY A 88 -13.87 4.51 -1.96
C GLY A 88 -13.41 3.17 -1.39
N VAL A 89 -12.18 3.11 -0.88
CA VAL A 89 -11.63 1.93 -0.22
C VAL A 89 -11.50 2.20 1.27
N THR A 90 -12.04 1.33 2.11
CA THR A 90 -11.88 1.41 3.56
C THR A 90 -11.21 0.13 4.06
N VAL A 91 -10.12 0.27 4.80
CA VAL A 91 -9.43 -0.81 5.50
C VAL A 91 -9.45 -0.47 6.98
N LYS A 92 -10.16 -1.27 7.78
CA LYS A 92 -10.41 -0.96 9.19
C LYS A 92 -10.22 -2.16 10.12
N HIS A 93 -9.74 -1.93 11.33
CA HIS A 93 -9.64 -2.97 12.38
C HIS A 93 -8.83 -4.21 11.94
N CYS A 94 -7.81 -4.02 11.11
CA CYS A 94 -7.04 -5.14 10.55
C CYS A 94 -5.76 -5.40 11.36
N THR A 95 -5.27 -6.63 11.33
CA THR A 95 -3.97 -7.02 11.88
C THR A 95 -3.12 -7.63 10.79
N LEU A 96 -1.90 -7.10 10.61
CA LEU A 96 -0.93 -7.59 9.64
C LEU A 96 0.30 -8.12 10.38
N THR A 97 0.63 -9.39 10.17
CA THR A 97 1.69 -10.09 10.92
C THR A 97 2.72 -10.71 9.97
N GLY A 98 3.98 -10.29 10.08
CA GLY A 98 5.08 -10.85 9.30
C GLY A 98 4.94 -10.68 7.79
N THR A 99 4.19 -9.67 7.34
CA THR A 99 4.02 -9.35 5.92
C THR A 99 5.12 -8.44 5.40
N THR A 100 5.39 -8.47 4.10
CA THR A 100 6.40 -7.58 3.49
C THR A 100 5.93 -6.14 3.39
N ASN A 101 4.61 -5.90 3.38
CA ASN A 101 4.02 -4.56 3.47
C ASN A 101 2.78 -4.61 4.37
N GLY A 102 2.42 -3.46 4.93
CA GLY A 102 1.18 -3.30 5.67
C GLY A 102 0.07 -2.90 4.71
N VAL A 103 -0.28 -1.61 4.74
CA VAL A 103 -1.20 -0.99 3.78
C VAL A 103 -0.40 -0.29 2.69
N ARG A 104 -0.69 -0.61 1.43
CA ARG A 104 0.12 -0.21 0.28
C ARG A 104 -0.73 0.33 -0.87
N ILE A 105 -0.30 1.42 -1.50
CA ILE A 105 -0.81 1.88 -2.80
C ILE A 105 0.36 1.87 -3.79
N LYS A 106 0.24 1.16 -4.91
CA LYS A 106 1.30 0.97 -5.93
C LYS A 106 0.85 1.39 -7.32
N THR A 107 1.58 2.30 -7.97
CA THR A 107 1.30 2.73 -9.36
C THR A 107 2.55 2.70 -10.21
N TRP A 108 2.40 2.32 -11.48
CA TRP A 108 3.51 2.22 -12.43
C TRP A 108 4.06 3.61 -12.83
N PRO A 109 5.39 3.75 -13.02
CA PRO A 109 5.95 4.91 -13.71
C PRO A 109 5.55 4.88 -15.20
N ALA A 110 5.68 6.03 -15.88
CA ALA A 110 5.28 6.20 -17.28
C ALA A 110 3.82 5.79 -17.59
N SER A 111 2.94 5.82 -16.60
CA SER A 111 1.58 5.34 -16.75
C SER A 111 0.74 6.25 -17.68
N PRO A 112 -0.34 5.70 -18.27
CA PRO A 112 -1.49 6.49 -18.67
C PRO A 112 -2.08 7.27 -17.48
N GLU A 113 -2.95 8.23 -17.78
CA GLU A 113 -3.74 8.91 -16.74
C GLU A 113 -4.70 7.90 -16.08
N GLY A 114 -4.88 8.05 -14.77
CA GLY A 114 -5.74 7.18 -13.97
C GLY A 114 -6.06 7.83 -12.63
N ILE A 115 -7.02 7.27 -11.89
CA ILE A 115 -7.51 7.84 -10.64
C ILE A 115 -7.53 6.76 -9.55
N ALA A 116 -6.96 7.10 -8.40
CA ALA A 116 -7.10 6.35 -7.16
C ALA A 116 -7.46 7.32 -6.03
N SER A 117 -8.67 7.23 -5.47
CA SER A 117 -9.13 8.23 -4.50
C SER A 117 -10.07 7.72 -3.42
N SER A 118 -10.23 8.54 -2.37
CA SER A 118 -11.11 8.27 -1.22
C SER A 118 -10.77 6.92 -0.58
N MET A 119 -9.53 6.82 -0.09
CA MET A 119 -8.98 5.60 0.50
C MET A 119 -8.62 5.85 1.97
N HIS A 120 -9.20 5.05 2.87
CA HIS A 120 -9.08 5.24 4.30
C HIS A 120 -8.54 3.96 4.96
N PHE A 121 -7.39 4.08 5.62
CA PHE A 121 -6.74 3.02 6.39
C PHE A 121 -6.76 3.42 7.86
N GLU A 122 -7.57 2.75 8.67
CA GLU A 122 -7.86 3.13 10.06
C GLU A 122 -7.75 1.94 11.02
N ASP A 123 -7.27 2.16 12.24
CA ASP A 123 -7.25 1.15 13.31
C ASP A 123 -6.50 -0.14 12.91
N VAL A 124 -5.31 0.00 12.32
CA VAL A 124 -4.52 -1.13 11.82
C VAL A 124 -3.37 -1.46 12.78
N THR A 125 -3.25 -2.73 13.14
CA THR A 125 -2.14 -3.24 13.97
C THR A 125 -1.12 -3.94 13.09
N MET A 126 0.14 -3.58 13.25
CA MET A 126 1.30 -4.12 12.53
C MET A 126 2.15 -4.95 13.48
N GLU A 127 2.49 -6.17 13.10
CA GLU A 127 3.33 -7.07 13.88
C GLU A 127 4.49 -7.54 13.01
N ASN A 128 5.67 -6.93 13.20
CA ASN A 128 6.88 -7.26 12.45
C ASN A 128 6.69 -7.16 10.93
N VAL A 129 6.05 -6.07 10.47
CA VAL A 129 5.75 -5.81 9.05
C VAL A 129 6.89 -5.03 8.40
N SER A 130 7.38 -5.44 7.23
CA SER A 130 8.59 -4.82 6.66
C SER A 130 8.37 -3.38 6.19
N ASN A 131 7.27 -3.09 5.48
CA ASN A 131 6.89 -1.73 5.04
C ASN A 131 5.45 -1.42 5.49
N PRO A 132 5.23 -0.99 6.74
CA PRO A 132 3.89 -0.82 7.31
C PRO A 132 2.95 0.12 6.53
N ILE A 133 3.42 1.31 6.15
CA ILE A 133 2.62 2.30 5.40
C ILE A 133 3.40 2.68 4.15
N LEU A 134 2.80 2.43 2.97
CA LEU A 134 3.48 2.65 1.70
C LEU A 134 2.57 3.27 0.63
N ILE A 135 2.99 4.41 0.08
CA ILE A 135 2.60 4.87 -1.26
C ILE A 135 3.85 4.75 -2.14
N ASP A 136 3.74 4.03 -3.24
CA ASP A 136 4.81 3.81 -4.21
C ASP A 136 4.32 4.12 -5.63
N GLN A 137 4.57 5.35 -6.09
CA GLN A 137 4.31 5.75 -7.48
C GLN A 137 5.47 5.48 -8.44
N GLU A 138 6.47 4.71 -8.00
CA GLU A 138 7.62 4.26 -8.79
C GLU A 138 7.68 2.73 -8.91
N TYR A 139 6.52 2.07 -8.71
CA TYR A 139 6.42 0.62 -8.64
C TYR A 139 6.98 -0.05 -9.92
N CYS A 140 8.06 -0.81 -9.75
CA CYS A 140 8.85 -1.37 -10.84
C CYS A 140 9.23 -2.84 -10.56
N PRO A 141 8.27 -3.77 -10.60
CA PRO A 141 8.55 -5.16 -10.29
C PRO A 141 9.58 -5.73 -11.28
N TRP A 142 10.60 -6.39 -10.74
CA TRP A 142 11.72 -6.98 -11.49
C TRP A 142 12.46 -6.01 -12.43
N ASN A 143 12.43 -4.71 -12.13
CA ASN A 143 12.98 -3.64 -13.00
C ASN A 143 12.36 -3.60 -14.41
N GLN A 144 11.15 -4.14 -14.58
CA GLN A 144 10.45 -4.19 -15.89
C GLN A 144 9.52 -3.00 -16.09
N CYS A 145 10.02 -1.77 -15.90
CA CYS A 145 9.25 -0.54 -16.06
C CYS A 145 10.06 0.54 -16.79
N THR A 146 9.39 1.60 -17.24
CA THR A 146 10.07 2.79 -17.77
C THR A 146 10.38 3.76 -16.62
N ALA A 147 11.48 3.49 -15.91
CA ALA A 147 11.94 4.32 -14.80
C ALA A 147 12.26 5.76 -15.21
N GLY A 148 12.20 6.70 -14.26
CA GLY A 148 12.54 8.12 -14.46
C GLY A 148 11.43 8.98 -15.07
N VAL A 149 10.44 8.35 -15.71
CA VAL A 149 9.20 8.99 -16.17
C VAL A 149 8.13 8.86 -15.09
N PRO A 150 7.56 9.97 -14.58
CA PRO A 150 6.60 9.91 -13.47
C PRO A 150 5.34 9.11 -13.80
N SER A 151 4.74 8.49 -12.78
CA SER A 151 3.35 8.04 -12.83
C SER A 151 2.41 9.23 -13.09
N LYS A 152 1.38 9.01 -13.91
CA LYS A 152 0.28 9.93 -14.16
C LYS A 152 -1.01 9.53 -13.44
N VAL A 153 -0.98 8.46 -12.63
CA VAL A 153 -2.12 8.11 -11.79
C VAL A 153 -2.25 9.16 -10.68
N LYS A 154 -3.39 9.85 -10.65
CA LYS A 154 -3.71 10.82 -9.61
C LYS A 154 -4.17 10.07 -8.35
N ILE A 155 -3.37 10.19 -7.29
CA ILE A 155 -3.73 9.73 -5.95
C ILE A 155 -4.23 10.92 -5.15
N SER A 156 -5.46 10.86 -4.63
CA SER A 156 -5.99 11.94 -3.81
C SER A 156 -6.99 11.48 -2.76
N ASP A 157 -7.16 12.25 -1.68
CA ASP A 157 -8.12 11.95 -0.61
C ASP A 157 -7.81 10.58 0.03
N VAL A 158 -6.66 10.52 0.69
CA VAL A 158 -6.14 9.30 1.32
C VAL A 158 -5.85 9.57 2.79
N SER A 159 -6.32 8.74 3.70
CA SER A 159 -6.04 8.88 5.13
C SER A 159 -5.41 7.63 5.72
N PHE A 160 -4.32 7.80 6.48
CA PHE A 160 -3.75 6.78 7.35
C PHE A 160 -3.94 7.22 8.79
N LYS A 161 -4.73 6.49 9.57
CA LYS A 161 -5.10 6.89 10.93
C LYS A 161 -5.01 5.76 11.94
N ASN A 162 -4.49 6.04 13.13
CA ASN A 162 -4.41 5.09 14.23
C ASN A 162 -3.75 3.75 13.81
N ILE A 163 -2.59 3.84 13.17
CA ILE A 163 -1.81 2.66 12.75
C ILE A 163 -0.66 2.47 13.71
N LYS A 164 -0.59 1.29 14.34
CA LYS A 164 0.33 1.03 15.46
C LYS A 164 1.00 -0.33 15.38
N GLY A 165 2.09 -0.50 16.12
CA GLY A 165 2.76 -1.78 16.33
C GLY A 165 4.22 -1.75 15.88
N THR A 166 4.70 -2.82 15.25
CA THR A 166 6.13 -2.99 14.96
C THR A 166 6.45 -3.17 13.48
N SER A 167 7.57 -2.56 13.07
CA SER A 167 8.16 -2.67 11.75
C SER A 167 9.36 -3.61 11.76
N ALA A 168 9.45 -4.49 10.77
CA ALA A 168 10.60 -5.37 10.53
C ALA A 168 11.78 -4.63 9.86
N THR A 169 11.53 -3.47 9.25
CA THR A 169 12.58 -2.62 8.67
C THR A 169 12.53 -1.20 9.24
N LYS A 170 13.61 -0.44 9.03
CA LYS A 170 13.75 0.90 9.60
C LYS A 170 12.75 1.91 9.01
N VAL A 171 12.46 1.81 7.72
CA VAL A 171 11.52 2.72 7.04
C VAL A 171 10.09 2.22 7.30
N ALA A 172 9.44 2.78 8.31
CA ALA A 172 8.10 2.36 8.71
C ALA A 172 6.99 3.06 7.91
N VAL A 173 7.27 4.28 7.44
CA VAL A 173 6.34 5.08 6.64
C VAL A 173 7.07 5.57 5.39
N LYS A 174 6.60 5.17 4.21
CA LYS A 174 7.15 5.64 2.94
C LYS A 174 6.05 6.18 2.05
N LEU A 175 6.07 7.49 1.80
CA LEU A 175 5.10 8.19 0.97
C LEU A 175 5.82 8.74 -0.27
N ALA A 176 6.04 7.86 -1.25
CA ALA A 176 6.75 8.20 -2.48
C ALA A 176 5.75 8.53 -3.60
N CYS A 177 5.36 9.81 -3.67
CA CYS A 177 4.42 10.29 -4.68
C CYS A 177 5.11 10.75 -5.96
N SER A 178 4.35 10.80 -7.05
CA SER A 178 4.84 11.17 -8.37
C SER A 178 5.25 12.64 -8.40
N LYS A 179 6.44 12.93 -8.94
CA LYS A 179 6.87 14.30 -9.22
C LYS A 179 6.03 14.99 -10.30
N GLY A 180 5.40 14.21 -11.19
CA GLY A 180 4.58 14.72 -12.30
C GLY A 180 3.12 14.95 -11.91
N VAL A 181 2.60 14.13 -11.00
CA VAL A 181 1.24 14.24 -10.44
C VAL A 181 1.33 13.97 -8.93
N PRO A 182 1.76 14.96 -8.11
CA PRO A 182 1.88 14.82 -6.66
C PRO A 182 0.59 14.34 -6.00
N CYS A 183 0.70 13.60 -4.89
CA CYS A 183 -0.48 13.20 -4.12
C CYS A 183 -1.16 14.42 -3.50
N GLU A 184 -2.49 14.47 -3.54
CA GLU A 184 -3.28 15.56 -3.01
C GLU A 184 -4.15 15.11 -1.83
N LYS A 185 -4.36 15.97 -0.83
CA LYS A 185 -5.25 15.67 0.32
C LYS A 185 -4.94 14.33 0.99
N VAL A 186 -3.66 14.14 1.34
CA VAL A 186 -3.24 12.98 2.13
C VAL A 186 -3.20 13.39 3.59
N GLU A 187 -3.87 12.63 4.44
CA GLU A 187 -3.90 12.84 5.89
C GLU A 187 -3.16 11.70 6.59
N VAL A 188 -2.33 12.04 7.58
CA VAL A 188 -1.63 11.06 8.40
C VAL A 188 -1.84 11.42 9.87
N GLY A 189 -2.47 10.50 10.61
CA GLY A 189 -2.97 10.74 11.96
C GLY A 189 -2.64 9.61 12.92
N ASP A 190 -2.18 9.94 14.12
CA ASP A 190 -2.00 8.96 15.22
C ASP A 190 -1.21 7.70 14.80
N ILE A 191 0.03 7.88 14.34
CA ILE A 191 0.91 6.77 13.94
C ILE A 191 1.85 6.42 15.10
N ASN A 192 1.94 5.12 15.43
CA ASN A 192 2.85 4.62 16.46
C ASN A 192 3.51 3.29 16.05
N LEU A 193 4.56 3.38 15.23
CA LEU A 193 5.30 2.27 14.66
C LEU A 193 6.73 2.24 15.20
N GLU A 194 7.07 1.16 15.88
CA GLU A 194 8.39 0.92 16.44
C GLU A 194 9.20 -0.02 15.54
N TYR A 195 10.46 0.30 15.28
CA TYR A 195 11.34 -0.60 14.56
C TYR A 195 11.86 -1.68 15.51
N HIS A 196 11.67 -2.96 15.17
CA HIS A 196 12.05 -4.10 16.00
C HIS A 196 13.52 -4.54 15.85
N GLY A 197 14.34 -3.77 15.13
CA GLY A 197 15.78 -4.02 15.02
C GLY A 197 16.64 -3.16 15.95
N THR A 198 17.95 -3.37 15.93
CA THR A 198 18.90 -2.73 16.87
C THR A 198 19.50 -1.42 16.36
N ASN A 199 19.32 -1.07 15.09
CA ASN A 199 20.02 0.04 14.41
C ASN A 199 19.24 1.37 14.44
N GLY A 200 18.76 1.75 15.63
CA GLY A 200 18.04 3.00 15.90
C GLY A 200 16.52 2.84 15.89
N THR A 201 15.80 3.94 15.65
CA THR A 201 14.33 3.97 15.65
C THR A 201 13.77 3.88 14.23
N ALA A 202 12.45 3.61 14.14
CA ALA A 202 11.72 3.74 12.90
C ALA A 202 11.88 5.16 12.32
N ILE A 203 11.86 5.28 11.00
CA ILE A 203 11.91 6.54 10.26
C ILE A 203 10.81 6.60 9.20
N SER A 204 10.58 7.80 8.67
CA SER A 204 9.75 8.03 7.50
C SER A 204 10.56 8.56 6.31
N GLU A 205 10.10 8.24 5.10
CA GLU A 205 10.59 8.78 3.83
C GLU A 205 9.42 9.36 3.04
N CYS A 206 9.56 10.60 2.55
CA CYS A 206 8.50 11.25 1.79
C CYS A 206 9.08 11.93 0.55
N SER A 207 8.39 11.83 -0.58
CA SER A 207 8.71 12.56 -1.81
C SER A 207 7.45 13.06 -2.49
N ASN A 208 7.49 14.30 -2.98
CA ASN A 208 6.41 14.96 -3.74
C ASN A 208 5.05 14.92 -3.02
N ILE A 209 5.06 15.11 -1.69
CA ILE A 209 3.87 15.10 -0.85
C ILE A 209 4.02 16.07 0.32
N LYS A 210 2.90 16.66 0.74
CA LYS A 210 2.77 17.46 1.96
C LYS A 210 1.51 16.99 2.70
N PRO A 211 1.60 15.94 3.53
CA PRO A 211 0.42 15.43 4.20
C PRO A 211 -0.05 16.40 5.28
N THR A 212 -1.36 16.41 5.53
CA THR A 212 -1.92 17.04 6.72
C THR A 212 -1.72 16.08 7.89
N LEU A 213 -1.00 16.53 8.91
CA LEU A 213 -0.71 15.74 10.10
C LEU A 213 -1.74 16.02 11.19
N SER A 214 -2.19 14.98 11.88
CA SER A 214 -3.04 15.08 13.07
C SER A 214 -2.55 14.15 14.18
N GLY A 215 -2.78 14.50 15.45
CA GLY A 215 -2.34 13.67 16.57
C GLY A 215 -0.83 13.43 16.61
N LYS A 216 -0.39 12.34 17.25
CA LYS A 216 1.04 12.03 17.42
C LYS A 216 1.55 11.17 16.26
N GLN A 217 2.74 11.52 15.77
CA GLN A 217 3.46 10.75 14.76
C GLN A 217 4.73 10.15 15.35
N SER A 218 4.80 8.82 15.43
CA SER A 218 5.98 8.06 15.77
C SER A 218 6.10 6.89 14.79
N PRO A 219 7.05 6.90 13.84
CA PRO A 219 8.05 7.94 13.62
C PRO A 219 7.44 9.28 13.18
N ALA A 220 8.20 10.36 13.34
CA ALA A 220 7.91 11.65 12.73
C ALA A 220 7.69 11.48 11.21
N VAL A 221 6.62 12.05 10.66
CA VAL A 221 6.21 11.84 9.25
C VAL A 221 6.55 13.07 8.43
N CYS A 222 7.40 12.91 7.42
CA CYS A 222 7.80 13.97 6.49
C CYS A 222 8.48 15.19 7.13
N ASP A 223 9.04 15.06 8.34
CA ASP A 223 9.69 16.15 9.09
C ASP A 223 11.12 16.50 8.59
N GLY A 224 11.57 15.91 7.47
CA GLY A 224 12.89 16.13 6.89
C GLY A 224 12.81 16.70 5.48
N ALA A 225 13.09 18.00 5.33
CA ALA A 225 13.48 18.60 4.06
C ALA A 225 14.71 17.86 3.50
N GLY A 226 14.53 17.18 2.37
CA GLY A 226 15.60 16.43 1.71
C GLY A 226 15.24 16.15 0.27
N GLY A 227 15.17 17.20 -0.56
CA GLY A 227 15.39 17.05 -1.99
C GLY A 227 16.77 16.46 -2.20
N GLY A 228 16.83 15.15 -2.34
CA GLY A 228 18.03 14.40 -2.66
C GLY A 228 17.67 13.40 -3.74
N GLY A 229 17.91 13.78 -5.00
CA GLY A 229 17.92 12.81 -6.07
C GLY A 229 18.90 11.71 -5.70
N ALA A 230 18.39 10.51 -5.45
CA ALA A 230 19.24 9.33 -5.42
C ALA A 230 19.76 9.12 -6.84
N ALA A 231 21.04 9.47 -7.04
CA ALA A 231 21.79 9.09 -8.21
C ALA A 231 21.64 7.58 -8.43
N ALA A 232 21.32 7.20 -9.67
CA ALA A 232 21.31 5.81 -10.09
C ALA A 232 22.63 5.14 -9.68
N PRO A 233 22.61 3.93 -9.12
CA PRO A 233 23.84 3.19 -8.88
C PRO A 233 24.55 2.97 -10.22
N ALA A 234 25.82 3.36 -10.26
CA ALA A 234 26.70 3.15 -11.38
C ALA A 234 26.68 1.67 -11.78
N LYS A 235 26.47 1.41 -13.08
CA LYS A 235 26.65 0.09 -13.68
C LYS A 235 28.07 -0.41 -13.36
N ALA A 236 28.17 -1.43 -12.53
CA ALA A 236 29.35 -2.28 -12.53
C ALA A 236 29.33 -3.05 -13.86
N ALA A 237 30.29 -2.73 -14.73
CA ALA A 237 30.59 -3.53 -15.90
C ALA A 237 31.08 -4.90 -15.43
N ALA A 238 30.39 -5.97 -15.84
CA ALA A 238 30.93 -7.31 -15.79
C ALA A 238 31.86 -7.49 -17.00
N ALA A 239 33.08 -7.94 -16.70
CA ALA A 239 33.98 -8.57 -17.65
C ALA A 239 33.42 -9.93 -18.10
#